data_AF-A0A9W7ZGK9-F1
#
_entry.id   AF-A0A9W7ZGK9-F1
#
_cell.length_a   1.000
_cell.length_b   1.000
_cell.length_c   1.000
_cell.angle_alpha   90.00
_cell.angle_beta   90.00
_cell.angle_gamma   90.00
#
_symmetry.space_group_name_H-M   'P 1'
#
loop_
_entity.id
_entity.type
_entity.pdbx_description
1 polymer ?
#
loop_
_entity_poly.entity_id
_entity_poly.type
_entity_poly.pdbx_seq_one_letter_code
_entity_poly.pdbx_strand_id
1 'polypeptide(L)'
;MEQMFMQYVQPPSSSGPDHHHHQEPQQQHHKMHGFVIRVSMPMEVLLMFRKSIQQDRELCLPIKKGKVAPVSMRDVAHGWMKLMEKYQKRSFDELHQSHKHGIMCFTGPELVTGHHMAQEASEALDTEIHYKHVSEHEFAKYLQQIGQLSKEEIEVCVEATENVEQGRMEEQTKDLEKLLGKKPMCLRDFFEHHEDEFKPSH
;
A
#
# COMPACT_ATOMS: atom_id res chain seq x y z
N MET A 1 -26.08 26.68 -13.57
CA MET A 1 -25.23 25.49 -13.36
C MET A 1 -25.84 24.72 -12.20
N GLU A 2 -26.98 24.11 -12.52
CA GLU A 2 -27.82 23.24 -11.70
C GLU A 2 -28.95 22.81 -12.66
N GLN A 3 -29.43 21.58 -12.53
CA GLN A 3 -30.53 20.96 -13.27
C GLN A 3 -30.19 20.29 -14.62
N MET A 4 -29.88 18.99 -14.57
CA MET A 4 -30.48 18.00 -15.47
C MET A 4 -30.29 16.59 -14.91
N PHE A 5 -31.05 16.29 -13.84
CA PHE A 5 -31.38 14.93 -13.43
C PHE A 5 -32.89 14.74 -13.65
N MET A 6 -33.26 13.51 -14.03
CA MET A 6 -34.61 12.99 -14.32
C MET A 6 -35.08 13.09 -15.77
N GLN A 7 -34.70 12.11 -16.58
CA GLN A 7 -35.63 11.57 -17.57
C GLN A 7 -36.36 10.37 -16.96
N TYR A 8 -37.65 10.57 -16.72
CA TYR A 8 -38.63 9.57 -16.35
C TYR A 8 -38.70 8.48 -17.44
N VAL A 9 -38.52 7.22 -17.04
CA VAL A 9 -38.88 6.05 -17.85
C VAL A 9 -40.40 5.97 -17.87
N GLN A 10 -41.02 6.24 -19.01
CA GLN A 10 -42.44 5.93 -19.24
C GLN A 10 -42.55 4.43 -19.59
N PRO A 11 -43.48 3.67 -18.99
CA PRO A 11 -43.71 2.29 -19.40
C PRO A 11 -44.48 2.27 -20.74
N PRO A 12 -44.12 1.42 -21.70
CA PRO A 12 -44.88 1.30 -22.93
C PRO A 12 -46.22 0.59 -22.67
N SER A 13 -47.26 1.15 -23.30
CA SER A 13 -48.63 0.64 -23.38
C SER A 13 -48.70 -0.74 -24.04
N SER A 14 -49.55 -1.61 -23.49
CA SER A 14 -49.84 -2.96 -23.99
C SER A 14 -50.68 -2.98 -25.26
N SER A 15 -50.22 -3.68 -26.31
CA SER A 15 -51.08 -4.36 -27.30
C SER A 15 -50.30 -5.26 -28.28
N GLY A 16 -50.59 -6.57 -28.25
CA GLY A 16 -50.55 -7.50 -29.40
C GLY A 16 -49.19 -8.05 -29.88
N PRO A 17 -49.13 -9.27 -30.45
CA PRO A 17 -47.94 -10.11 -30.38
C PRO A 17 -47.12 -10.12 -31.68
N ASP A 18 -45.88 -9.67 -31.62
CA ASP A 18 -44.85 -10.04 -32.58
C ASP A 18 -43.71 -10.73 -31.86
N HIS A 19 -43.49 -12.01 -32.19
CA HIS A 19 -42.36 -12.80 -31.74
C HIS A 19 -41.06 -12.29 -32.39
N HIS A 20 -40.61 -11.11 -31.99
CA HIS A 20 -39.23 -10.71 -32.18
C HIS A 20 -38.44 -11.18 -30.96
N HIS A 21 -37.51 -12.09 -31.20
CA HIS A 21 -36.46 -12.44 -30.24
C HIS A 21 -35.79 -11.13 -29.77
N HIS A 22 -36.19 -10.63 -28.60
CA HIS A 22 -35.40 -9.69 -27.83
C HIS A 22 -34.16 -10.47 -27.38
N GLN A 23 -33.12 -10.44 -28.19
CA GLN A 23 -31.78 -10.60 -27.65
C GLN A 23 -31.59 -9.42 -26.70
N GLU A 24 -31.56 -9.72 -25.39
CA GLU A 24 -31.05 -8.76 -24.42
C GLU A 24 -29.75 -8.17 -24.99
N PRO A 25 -29.56 -6.84 -24.97
CA PRO A 25 -28.28 -6.28 -25.35
C PRO A 25 -27.26 -6.90 -24.40
N GLN A 26 -26.42 -7.80 -24.95
CA GLN A 26 -25.24 -8.31 -24.27
C GLN A 26 -24.54 -7.07 -23.77
N GLN A 27 -24.58 -6.87 -22.44
CA GLN A 27 -23.84 -5.79 -21.80
C GLN A 27 -22.40 -6.01 -22.23
N GLN A 28 -21.93 -5.16 -23.16
CA GLN A 28 -20.53 -5.09 -23.50
C GLN A 28 -19.82 -4.82 -22.18
N HIS A 29 -19.22 -5.87 -21.62
CA HIS A 29 -18.26 -5.74 -20.55
C HIS A 29 -17.25 -4.72 -21.07
N HIS A 30 -17.33 -3.50 -20.57
CA HIS A 30 -16.31 -2.50 -20.82
C HIS A 30 -15.01 -3.18 -20.37
N LYS A 31 -14.12 -3.49 -21.33
CA LYS A 31 -12.76 -3.88 -21.01
C LYS A 31 -12.23 -2.77 -20.11
N MET A 32 -12.05 -3.05 -18.83
CA MET A 32 -11.42 -2.09 -17.94
C MET A 32 -9.98 -1.95 -18.43
N HIS A 33 -9.77 -0.89 -19.19
CA HIS A 33 -8.45 -0.37 -19.50
C HIS A 33 -7.94 0.32 -18.23
N GLY A 34 -7.54 -0.49 -17.25
CA GLY A 34 -7.01 -0.01 -15.96
C GLY A 34 -5.80 -0.81 -15.50
N PHE A 35 -5.09 -0.26 -14.52
CA PHE A 35 -4.02 -0.93 -13.81
C PHE A 35 -4.33 -0.94 -12.32
N VAL A 36 -4.00 -2.07 -11.68
CA VAL A 36 -4.07 -2.20 -10.24
C VAL A 36 -2.65 -2.09 -9.70
N ILE A 37 -2.41 -1.09 -8.87
CA ILE A 37 -1.15 -0.95 -8.14
C ILE A 37 -1.36 -1.54 -6.76
N ARG A 38 -0.64 -2.62 -6.49
CA ARG A 38 -0.55 -3.20 -5.14
C ARG A 38 0.64 -2.57 -4.45
N VAL A 39 0.43 -1.97 -3.31
CA VAL A 39 1.48 -1.32 -2.52
C VAL A 39 1.82 -2.24 -1.36
N SER A 40 3.10 -2.47 -1.13
CA SER A 40 3.60 -3.16 0.06
C SER A 40 3.37 -2.31 1.33
N MET A 41 3.86 -2.75 2.48
CA MET A 41 3.78 -1.97 3.73
C MET A 41 4.42 -0.58 3.55
N PRO A 42 3.68 0.53 3.75
CA PRO A 42 4.27 1.87 3.72
C PRO A 42 5.32 2.04 4.82
N MET A 43 6.50 2.58 4.50
CA MET A 43 7.52 2.88 5.52
C MET A 43 7.04 3.91 6.52
N GLU A 44 6.14 4.80 6.12
CA GLU A 44 5.55 5.85 6.95
C GLU A 44 4.76 5.30 8.16
N VAL A 45 4.34 4.03 8.11
CA VAL A 45 3.78 3.31 9.28
C VAL A 45 4.78 3.28 10.45
N LEU A 46 6.09 3.28 10.17
CA LEU A 46 7.14 3.26 11.20
C LEU A 46 7.15 4.53 12.06
N LEU A 47 6.62 5.65 11.56
CA LEU A 47 6.52 6.91 12.31
C LEU A 47 5.58 6.79 13.52
N MET A 48 4.66 5.82 13.52
CA MET A 48 3.81 5.55 14.68
C MET A 48 4.62 5.06 15.89
N PHE A 49 5.79 4.46 15.67
CA PHE A 49 6.64 3.88 16.71
C PHE A 49 7.68 4.86 17.27
N ARG A 50 7.72 6.10 16.76
CA ARG A 50 8.73 7.10 17.16
C ARG A 50 8.88 7.25 18.67
N LYS A 51 7.76 7.28 19.42
CA LYS A 51 7.80 7.43 20.88
C LYS A 51 8.46 6.23 21.56
N SER A 52 8.15 5.02 21.11
CA SER A 52 8.74 3.80 21.69
C SER A 52 10.22 3.71 21.34
N ILE A 53 10.61 4.10 20.13
CA ILE A 53 12.01 4.17 19.73
C ILE A 53 12.77 5.24 20.54
N GLN A 54 12.18 6.43 20.70
CA GLN A 54 12.79 7.54 21.44
C GLN A 54 12.96 7.25 22.93
N GLN A 55 11.94 6.64 23.56
CA GLN A 55 11.88 6.46 25.02
C GLN A 55 12.45 5.12 25.46
N ASP A 56 12.06 4.04 24.78
CA ASP A 56 12.37 2.67 25.19
C ASP A 56 13.46 2.03 24.33
N ARG A 57 13.81 2.64 23.19
CA ARG A 57 14.70 2.09 22.16
C ARG A 57 14.21 0.74 21.65
N GLU A 58 12.90 0.59 21.53
CA GLU A 58 12.25 -0.63 21.07
C GLU A 58 11.43 -0.37 19.80
N LEU A 59 11.58 -1.22 18.79
CA LEU A 59 10.64 -1.36 17.69
C LEU A 59 9.71 -2.54 17.99
N CYS A 60 8.48 -2.22 18.40
CA CYS A 60 7.49 -3.20 18.83
C CYS A 60 6.51 -3.59 17.71
N LEU A 61 6.65 -4.78 17.12
CA LEU A 61 5.72 -5.28 16.09
C LEU A 61 5.27 -6.72 16.38
N PRO A 62 4.04 -7.10 16.01
CA PRO A 62 3.55 -8.47 16.21
C PRO A 62 3.96 -9.41 15.06
N ILE A 63 5.24 -9.37 14.68
CA ILE A 63 5.82 -10.20 13.62
C ILE A 63 6.96 -11.01 14.23
N LYS A 64 7.01 -12.33 14.02
CA LYS A 64 8.12 -13.16 14.50
C LYS A 64 9.13 -13.39 13.40
N LYS A 65 8.67 -13.95 12.30
CA LYS A 65 9.52 -14.39 11.18
C LYS A 65 9.00 -13.92 9.83
N GLY A 66 7.75 -13.41 9.79
CA GLY A 66 7.19 -12.80 8.60
C GLY A 66 8.13 -11.78 7.98
N LYS A 67 8.11 -11.73 6.65
CA LYS A 67 8.87 -10.76 5.88
C LYS A 67 7.96 -9.92 5.03
N VAL A 68 8.38 -8.69 4.81
CA VAL A 68 7.72 -7.73 3.94
C VAL A 68 8.79 -6.88 3.27
N ALA A 69 8.47 -6.28 2.13
CA ALA A 69 9.35 -5.33 1.46
C ALA A 69 8.80 -3.90 1.59
N PRO A 70 9.07 -3.18 2.70
CA PRO A 70 8.46 -1.88 2.98
C PRO A 70 8.78 -0.88 1.88
N VAL A 71 7.83 -0.03 1.51
CA VAL A 71 8.00 0.94 0.43
C VAL A 71 7.70 2.35 0.92
N SER A 72 8.52 3.33 0.55
CA SER A 72 8.20 4.73 0.85
C SER A 72 7.03 5.21 -0.01
N MET A 73 6.06 5.89 0.60
CA MET A 73 4.95 6.52 -0.12
C MET A 73 5.41 7.64 -1.05
N ARG A 74 6.57 8.25 -0.78
CA ARG A 74 7.20 9.20 -1.71
C ARG A 74 7.55 8.54 -3.04
N ASP A 75 8.14 7.35 -3.00
CA ASP A 75 8.50 6.61 -4.19
C ASP A 75 7.26 6.01 -4.87
N VAL A 76 6.26 5.57 -4.10
CA VAL A 76 4.94 5.15 -4.65
C VAL A 76 4.32 6.29 -5.47
N ALA A 77 4.27 7.50 -4.91
CA ALA A 77 3.74 8.68 -5.59
C ALA A 77 4.54 9.02 -6.86
N HIS A 78 5.88 8.95 -6.80
CA HIS A 78 6.71 9.20 -7.97
C HIS A 78 6.55 8.11 -9.05
N GLY A 79 6.45 6.84 -8.64
CA GLY A 79 6.15 5.71 -9.52
C GLY A 79 4.81 5.89 -10.22
N TRP A 80 3.78 6.30 -9.49
CA TRP A 80 2.47 6.66 -10.05
C TRP A 80 2.57 7.76 -11.10
N MET A 81 3.27 8.86 -10.79
CA MET A 81 3.45 9.98 -11.73
C MET A 81 4.19 9.54 -13.00
N LYS A 82 5.25 8.72 -12.86
CA LYS A 82 5.99 8.17 -14.01
C LYS A 82 5.14 7.24 -14.85
N LEU A 83 4.28 6.46 -14.22
CA LEU A 83 3.33 5.60 -14.90
C LEU A 83 2.32 6.43 -15.71
N MET A 84 1.76 7.50 -15.13
CA MET A 84 0.87 8.44 -15.82
C MET A 84 1.54 9.11 -17.02
N GLU A 85 2.80 9.55 -16.87
CA GLU A 85 3.58 10.14 -17.96
C GLU A 85 3.77 9.16 -19.13
N LYS A 86 4.01 7.87 -18.83
CA LYS A 86 4.13 6.82 -19.85
C LYS A 86 2.80 6.54 -20.55
N TYR A 87 1.66 6.60 -19.85
CA TYR A 87 0.33 6.47 -20.47
C TYR A 87 0.01 7.60 -21.44
N GLN A 88 0.37 8.84 -21.10
CA GLN A 88 0.10 9.96 -22.00
C GLN A 88 0.84 9.80 -23.34
N LYS A 89 1.98 9.09 -23.34
CA LYS A 89 2.89 8.94 -24.48
C LYS A 89 2.69 7.65 -25.30
N ARG A 90 1.95 6.66 -24.81
CA ARG A 90 1.74 5.35 -25.47
C ARG A 90 0.26 5.00 -25.56
N SER A 91 -0.12 4.16 -26.52
CA SER A 91 -1.47 3.59 -26.52
C SER A 91 -1.64 2.64 -25.32
N PHE A 92 -2.84 2.61 -24.75
CA PHE A 92 -3.13 1.81 -23.55
C PHE A 92 -2.81 0.31 -23.74
N ASP A 93 -3.04 -0.21 -24.94
CA ASP A 93 -2.89 -1.63 -25.27
C ASP A 93 -1.43 -2.11 -25.19
N GLU A 94 -0.45 -1.25 -25.50
CA GLU A 94 0.97 -1.61 -25.43
C GLU A 94 1.46 -1.80 -24.00
N LEU A 95 1.00 -0.95 -23.07
CA LEU A 95 1.42 -1.04 -21.68
C LEU A 95 0.71 -2.20 -20.98
N HIS A 96 -0.57 -2.43 -21.28
CA HIS A 96 -1.39 -3.47 -20.67
C HIS A 96 -0.92 -4.88 -21.06
N GLN A 97 -0.41 -5.06 -22.29
CA GLN A 97 0.17 -6.34 -22.73
C GLN A 97 1.52 -6.65 -22.07
N SER A 98 2.28 -5.63 -21.67
CA SER A 98 3.61 -5.79 -21.07
C SER A 98 3.61 -6.20 -19.59
N HIS A 99 2.47 -6.04 -18.90
CA HIS A 99 2.28 -6.43 -17.52
C HIS A 99 1.18 -7.49 -17.42
N LYS A 100 1.46 -8.62 -16.75
CA LYS A 100 0.54 -9.76 -16.62
C LYS A 100 -0.79 -9.26 -15.98
N HIS A 101 -1.82 -9.04 -16.79
CA HIS A 101 -3.15 -8.56 -16.39
C HIS A 101 -3.24 -7.12 -15.85
N GLY A 102 -2.27 -6.24 -16.16
CA GLY A 102 -2.31 -4.85 -15.70
C GLY A 102 -2.11 -4.67 -14.18
N ILE A 103 -1.50 -5.65 -13.49
CA ILE A 103 -1.14 -5.53 -12.07
C ILE A 103 0.34 -5.14 -11.96
N MET A 104 0.64 -4.15 -11.11
CA MET A 104 2.01 -3.78 -10.74
C MET A 104 2.13 -3.81 -9.21
N CYS A 105 3.21 -4.38 -8.69
CA CYS A 105 3.45 -4.44 -7.25
C CYS A 105 4.56 -3.47 -6.86
N PHE A 106 4.22 -2.42 -6.13
CA PHE A 106 5.17 -1.43 -5.63
C PHE A 106 5.70 -1.88 -4.26
N THR A 107 6.93 -2.36 -4.27
CA THR A 107 7.66 -2.84 -3.10
C THR A 107 8.92 -2.02 -2.88
N GLY A 108 9.46 -2.08 -1.66
CA GLY A 108 10.81 -1.59 -1.38
C GLY A 108 11.91 -2.40 -2.07
N PRO A 109 13.17 -1.97 -1.91
CA PRO A 109 14.31 -2.62 -2.53
C PRO A 109 14.71 -3.93 -1.83
N GLU A 110 14.16 -4.24 -0.66
CA GLU A 110 14.62 -5.35 0.19
C GLU A 110 13.45 -6.01 0.91
N LEU A 111 13.48 -7.35 1.00
CA LEU A 111 12.54 -8.16 1.75
C LEU A 111 13.11 -8.43 3.15
N VAL A 112 12.47 -7.88 4.18
CA VAL A 112 13.07 -7.74 5.53
C VAL A 112 12.17 -8.31 6.62
N THR A 113 12.78 -8.69 7.74
CA THR A 113 12.09 -9.07 8.99
C THR A 113 12.00 -7.86 9.93
N GLY A 114 11.18 -7.95 10.98
CA GLY A 114 11.15 -6.92 12.03
C GLY A 114 12.52 -6.69 12.72
N HIS A 115 13.30 -7.76 12.92
CA HIS A 115 14.68 -7.65 13.43
C HIS A 115 15.58 -6.83 12.51
N HIS A 116 15.48 -7.06 11.20
CA HIS A 116 16.26 -6.30 10.23
C HIS A 116 15.80 -4.83 10.17
N MET A 117 14.50 -4.55 10.30
CA MET A 117 14.02 -3.17 10.42
C MET A 117 14.64 -2.42 11.61
N ALA A 118 14.72 -3.07 12.79
CA ALA A 118 15.35 -2.48 13.97
C ALA A 118 16.86 -2.29 13.80
N GLN A 119 17.52 -3.20 13.09
CA GLN A 119 18.95 -3.06 12.76
C GLN A 119 19.20 -1.86 11.84
N GLU A 120 18.44 -1.70 10.76
CA GLU A 120 18.58 -0.55 9.86
C GLU A 120 18.28 0.77 10.59
N ALA A 121 17.28 0.79 11.48
CA ALA A 121 17.03 1.94 12.34
C ALA A 121 18.24 2.25 13.24
N SER A 122 18.85 1.22 13.82
CA SER A 122 19.99 1.39 14.72
C SER A 122 21.20 2.00 14.01
N GLU A 123 21.49 1.48 12.82
CA GLU A 123 22.61 1.92 12.00
C GLU A 123 22.38 3.33 11.45
N ALA A 124 21.16 3.66 11.01
CA ALA A 124 20.80 4.99 10.52
C ALA A 124 20.85 6.07 11.61
N LEU A 125 20.42 5.73 12.83
CA LEU A 125 20.26 6.71 13.92
C LEU A 125 21.46 6.76 14.87
N ASP A 126 22.49 5.94 14.64
CA ASP A 126 23.63 5.74 15.54
C ASP A 126 23.18 5.51 17.00
N THR A 127 22.15 4.67 17.18
CA THR A 127 21.53 4.39 18.47
C THR A 127 21.10 2.93 18.49
N GLU A 128 21.46 2.18 19.52
CA GLU A 128 21.02 0.77 19.65
C GLU A 128 19.49 0.70 19.84
N ILE A 129 18.80 0.14 18.85
CA ILE A 129 17.35 -0.08 18.84
C ILE A 129 17.09 -1.59 18.76
N HIS A 130 16.34 -2.09 19.73
CA HIS A 130 16.01 -3.51 19.83
C HIS A 130 14.66 -3.81 19.17
N TYR A 131 14.63 -4.90 18.42
CA TYR A 131 13.36 -5.46 18.00
C TYR A 131 12.67 -6.18 19.17
N LYS A 132 11.38 -5.90 19.37
CA LYS A 132 10.56 -6.59 20.36
C LYS A 132 9.29 -7.11 19.71
N HIS A 133 9.17 -8.44 19.70
CA HIS A 133 7.90 -9.05 19.35
C HIS A 133 6.87 -8.79 20.45
N VAL A 134 5.69 -8.30 20.05
CA VAL A 134 4.52 -8.13 20.93
C VAL A 134 3.35 -8.96 20.43
N SER A 135 2.38 -9.27 21.28
CA SER A 135 1.12 -9.87 20.81
C SER A 135 0.29 -8.87 20.00
N GLU A 136 -0.62 -9.37 19.16
CA GLU A 136 -1.60 -8.53 18.44
C GLU A 136 -2.43 -7.65 19.38
N HIS A 137 -2.79 -8.18 20.56
CA HIS A 137 -3.51 -7.43 21.58
C HIS A 137 -2.68 -6.29 22.17
N GLU A 138 -1.40 -6.53 22.46
CA GLU A 138 -0.49 -5.48 22.92
C GLU A 138 -0.26 -4.43 21.84
N PHE A 139 -0.13 -4.85 20.58
CA PHE A 139 0.00 -3.95 19.43
C PHE A 139 -1.25 -3.07 19.26
N ALA A 140 -2.45 -3.68 19.29
CA ALA A 140 -3.71 -2.94 19.22
C ALA A 140 -3.83 -1.92 20.37
N LYS A 141 -3.49 -2.33 21.59
CA LYS A 141 -3.49 -1.44 22.76
C LYS A 141 -2.49 -0.29 22.60
N TYR A 142 -1.31 -0.55 22.06
CA TYR A 142 -0.32 0.48 21.74
C TYR A 142 -0.88 1.49 20.74
N LEU A 143 -1.48 1.02 19.63
CA LEU A 143 -2.10 1.89 18.63
C LEU A 143 -3.27 2.71 19.19
N GLN A 144 -4.02 2.17 20.14
CA GLN A 144 -5.06 2.92 20.86
C GLN A 144 -4.44 4.04 21.71
N GLN A 145 -3.32 3.77 22.39
CA GLN A 145 -2.65 4.73 23.26
C GLN A 145 -1.99 5.88 22.50
N ILE A 146 -1.49 5.67 21.28
CA ILE A 146 -0.97 6.77 20.46
C ILE A 146 -2.08 7.73 20.00
N GLY A 147 -3.35 7.30 20.01
CA GLY A 147 -4.53 8.15 19.83
C GLY A 147 -4.70 8.75 18.43
N GLN A 148 -4.05 8.19 17.41
CA GLN A 148 -4.04 8.72 16.03
C GLN A 148 -4.98 7.97 15.07
N LEU A 149 -5.51 6.82 15.47
CA LEU A 149 -6.29 5.91 14.63
C LEU A 149 -7.66 5.60 15.24
N SER A 150 -8.66 5.38 14.40
CA SER A 150 -9.96 4.83 14.78
C SER A 150 -9.83 3.35 15.17
N LYS A 151 -10.87 2.77 15.77
CA LYS A 151 -10.89 1.33 16.11
C LYS A 151 -10.74 0.46 14.86
N GLU A 152 -11.41 0.84 13.77
CA GLU A 152 -11.40 0.13 12.49
C GLU A 152 -10.02 0.21 11.83
N GLU A 153 -9.36 1.38 11.89
CA GLU A 153 -7.99 1.54 11.37
C GLU A 153 -6.98 0.70 12.16
N ILE A 154 -7.17 0.57 13.47
CA ILE A 154 -6.33 -0.30 14.32
C ILE A 154 -6.52 -1.76 13.95
N GLU A 155 -7.76 -2.22 13.73
CA GLU A 155 -8.05 -3.58 13.27
C GLU A 155 -7.36 -3.88 11.93
N VAL A 156 -7.39 -2.94 10.98
CA VAL A 156 -6.67 -3.07 9.71
C VAL A 156 -5.16 -3.18 9.92
N CYS A 157 -4.58 -2.41 10.84
CA CYS A 157 -3.14 -2.50 11.15
C CYS A 157 -2.78 -3.88 11.73
N VAL A 158 -3.60 -4.42 12.63
CA VAL A 158 -3.40 -5.75 13.21
C VAL A 158 -3.49 -6.82 12.13
N GLU A 159 -4.53 -6.80 11.30
CA GLU A 159 -4.71 -7.76 10.19
C GLU A 159 -3.54 -7.67 9.19
N ALA A 160 -3.06 -6.47 8.88
CA ALA A 160 -1.90 -6.28 8.01
C ALA A 160 -0.65 -6.98 8.58
N THR A 161 -0.41 -6.88 9.89
CA THR A 161 0.72 -7.57 10.52
C THR A 161 0.56 -9.09 10.57
N GLU A 162 -0.67 -9.59 10.75
CA GLU A 162 -0.98 -11.02 10.63
C GLU A 162 -0.68 -11.54 9.21
N ASN A 163 -1.04 -10.77 8.19
CA ASN A 163 -0.73 -11.07 6.80
C ASN A 163 0.78 -11.16 6.52
N VAL A 164 1.58 -10.29 7.16
CA VAL A 164 3.05 -10.38 7.09
C VAL A 164 3.55 -11.65 7.77
N GLU A 165 3.08 -11.96 8.98
CA GLU A 165 3.52 -13.16 9.72
C GLU A 165 3.17 -14.46 8.99
N GLN A 166 2.02 -14.50 8.31
CA GLN A 166 1.59 -15.65 7.51
C GLN A 166 2.26 -15.71 6.12
N GLY A 167 3.20 -14.80 5.82
CA GLY A 167 3.94 -14.77 4.56
C GLY A 167 3.11 -14.31 3.35
N ARG A 168 1.89 -13.81 3.56
CA ARG A 168 1.02 -13.32 2.47
C ARG A 168 1.52 -12.01 1.85
N MET A 169 2.46 -11.34 2.51
CA MET A 169 3.15 -10.14 2.03
C MET A 169 4.63 -10.37 1.73
N GLU A 170 5.09 -11.63 1.67
CA GLU A 170 6.48 -11.99 1.34
C GLU A 170 6.72 -11.90 -0.19
N GLU A 171 6.53 -10.71 -0.74
CA GLU A 171 6.74 -10.39 -2.15
C GLU A 171 7.67 -9.19 -2.30
N GLN A 172 8.64 -9.31 -3.21
CA GLN A 172 9.52 -8.23 -3.64
C GLN A 172 9.56 -8.22 -5.17
N THR A 173 9.34 -7.06 -5.78
CA THR A 173 9.41 -6.91 -7.23
C THR A 173 10.34 -5.77 -7.63
N LYS A 174 10.57 -5.64 -8.94
CA LYS A 174 11.32 -4.52 -9.55
C LYS A 174 10.42 -3.56 -10.32
N ASP A 175 9.11 -3.64 -10.15
CA ASP A 175 8.17 -2.83 -10.95
C ASP A 175 8.36 -1.34 -10.67
N LEU A 176 8.47 -0.99 -9.38
CA LEU A 176 8.71 0.40 -8.98
C LEU A 176 10.10 0.87 -9.41
N GLU A 177 11.15 0.06 -9.21
CA GLU A 177 12.51 0.37 -9.67
C GLU A 177 12.56 0.67 -11.18
N LYS A 178 11.90 -0.14 -12.00
CA LYS A 178 11.80 0.06 -13.46
C LYS A 178 11.04 1.32 -13.85
N LEU A 179 10.04 1.73 -13.07
CA LEU A 179 9.32 2.98 -13.30
C LEU A 179 10.14 4.21 -12.92
N LEU A 180 10.84 4.14 -11.79
CA LEU A 180 11.68 5.22 -11.27
C LEU A 180 13.00 5.36 -12.06
N GLY A 181 13.49 4.28 -12.66
CA GLY A 181 14.82 4.23 -13.30
C GLY A 181 15.97 4.21 -12.29
N LYS A 182 15.68 3.98 -11.01
CA LYS A 182 16.62 3.87 -9.91
C LYS A 182 16.01 2.97 -8.82
N LYS A 183 16.86 2.46 -7.91
CA LYS A 183 16.37 1.74 -6.72
C LYS A 183 15.44 2.65 -5.90
N PRO A 184 14.30 2.13 -5.40
CA PRO A 184 13.50 2.82 -4.38
C PRO A 184 14.31 3.01 -3.09
N MET A 185 13.90 3.96 -2.27
CA MET A 185 14.41 4.25 -0.92
C MET A 185 14.44 2.97 -0.10
N CYS A 186 15.59 2.70 0.55
CA CYS A 186 15.72 1.62 1.53
C CYS A 186 15.35 2.11 2.93
N LEU A 187 15.28 1.18 3.89
CA LEU A 187 14.94 1.51 5.28
C LEU A 187 15.96 2.44 5.93
N ARG A 188 17.26 2.22 5.68
CA ARG A 188 18.30 3.09 6.21
C ARG A 188 18.10 4.54 5.78
N ASP A 189 17.98 4.76 4.47
CA ASP A 189 17.73 6.09 3.89
C ASP A 189 16.45 6.71 4.46
N PHE A 190 15.40 5.91 4.71
CA PHE A 190 14.17 6.38 5.34
C PHE A 190 14.41 6.86 6.77
N PHE A 191 15.09 6.08 7.61
CA PHE A 191 15.40 6.47 8.99
C PHE A 191 16.34 7.67 9.06
N GLU A 192 17.35 7.75 8.19
CA GLU A 192 18.21 8.93 8.05
C GLU A 192 17.41 10.18 7.64
N HIS A 193 16.46 10.04 6.71
CA HIS A 193 15.63 11.15 6.26
C HIS A 193 14.65 11.65 7.34
N HIS A 194 14.27 10.77 8.26
CA HIS A 194 13.34 11.03 9.36
C HIS A 194 14.04 11.06 10.73
N GLU A 195 15.35 11.28 10.75
CA GLU A 195 16.17 11.20 11.97
C GLU A 195 15.60 12.04 13.13
N ASP A 196 15.19 13.27 12.85
CA ASP A 196 14.61 14.20 13.83
C ASP A 196 13.31 13.68 14.48
N GLU A 197 12.58 12.81 13.79
CA GLU A 197 11.36 12.20 14.32
C GLU A 197 11.68 11.01 15.24
N PHE A 198 12.83 10.36 15.10
CA PHE A 198 13.18 9.14 15.83
C PHE A 198 14.24 9.33 16.91
N LYS A 199 15.10 10.34 16.81
CA LYS A 199 16.08 10.64 17.85
C LYS A 199 15.40 11.19 19.11
N PRO A 200 15.93 10.91 20.31
CA PRO A 200 15.39 11.44 21.54
C PRO A 200 15.32 12.98 21.48
N SER A 201 14.16 13.54 21.80
CA SER A 201 14.04 14.99 21.94
C SER A 201 14.88 15.46 23.12
N HIS A 202 15.77 16.44 22.90
CA HIS A 202 16.57 17.10 23.94
C HIS A 202 15.69 17.92 24.91
#